data_AF-A0AAE8L2I4-F1
#
_entry.id   AF-A0AAE8L2I4-F1
#
_cell.length_a   1.000
_cell.length_b   1.000
_cell.length_c   1.000
_cell.angle_alpha   90.00
_cell.angle_beta   90.00
_cell.angle_gamma   90.00
#
_symmetry.space_group_name_H-M   'P 1'
#
loop_
_entity.id
_entity.type
_entity.pdbx_description
1 polymer ?
#
loop_
_entity_poly.entity_id
_entity_poly.type
_entity_poly.pdbx_seq_one_letter_code
_entity_poly.pdbx_strand_id
1 'polypeptide(L)'
;MRNDKAECQCCKKMMVPRVVMERSIYVDGVQVGGEKPLKSICPFCLSEEWNGMPRKSGLARLRRDAILGLRAISLELTIIGGIALFFAVMAIYRFVFVGFN
;
A
#
# COMPACT_ATOMS: atom_id res chain seq x y z
N MET A 1 8.88 36.61 10.74
CA MET A 1 7.51 36.29 11.19
C MET A 1 7.00 35.14 10.33
N ARG A 2 6.71 33.97 10.91
CA ARG A 2 6.09 32.87 10.14
C ARG A 2 4.65 33.29 9.83
N ASN A 3 4.32 33.42 8.56
CA ASN A 3 2.92 33.54 8.14
C ASN A 3 2.28 32.17 8.32
N ASP A 4 1.81 31.87 9.53
CA ASP A 4 1.16 30.59 9.87
C ASP A 4 -0.22 30.43 9.21
N LYS A 5 -0.68 31.46 8.49
CA LYS A 5 -1.94 31.48 7.77
C LYS A 5 -1.68 31.22 6.28
N ALA A 6 -2.32 30.18 5.76
CA ALA A 6 -2.33 29.84 4.34
C ALA A 6 -3.76 29.96 3.79
N GLU A 7 -3.89 30.30 2.52
CA GLU A 7 -5.18 30.32 1.83
C GLU A 7 -5.53 28.93 1.32
N CYS A 8 -6.75 28.47 1.58
CA CYS A 8 -7.26 27.25 0.98
C CYS A 8 -7.62 27.48 -0.50
N GLN A 9 -7.07 26.69 -1.42
CA GLN A 9 -7.39 26.77 -2.84
C GLN A 9 -8.81 26.31 -3.19
N CYS A 10 -9.44 25.49 -2.33
CA CYS A 10 -10.80 25.00 -2.53
C CYS A 10 -11.87 26.03 -2.11
N CYS A 11 -11.74 26.63 -0.92
CA CYS A 11 -12.76 27.52 -0.36
C CYS A 11 -12.33 28.99 -0.25
N LYS A 12 -11.11 29.33 -0.67
CA LYS A 12 -10.53 30.69 -0.68
C LYS A 12 -10.56 31.39 0.68
N LYS A 13 -10.60 30.60 1.77
CA LYS A 13 -10.56 31.12 3.15
C LYS A 13 -9.14 31.06 3.67
N MET A 14 -8.72 32.13 4.36
CA MET A 14 -7.48 32.17 5.12
C MET A 14 -7.62 31.28 6.36
N MET A 15 -6.67 30.37 6.54
CA MET A 15 -6.71 29.37 7.60
C MET A 15 -5.32 29.05 8.13
N VAL A 16 -5.25 28.55 9.37
CA VAL A 16 -4.06 27.87 9.87
C VAL A 16 -4.27 26.37 9.62
N PRO A 17 -3.49 25.72 8.75
CA PRO A 17 -3.69 24.31 8.42
C PRO A 17 -3.51 23.45 9.67
N ARG A 18 -4.53 22.64 9.98
CA ARG A 18 -4.46 21.67 11.07
C ARG A 18 -3.68 20.45 10.58
N VAL A 19 -2.58 20.13 11.23
CA VAL A 19 -1.80 18.92 10.95
C VAL A 19 -2.49 17.74 11.63
N VAL A 20 -2.89 16.74 10.84
CA VAL A 20 -3.36 15.45 11.31
C VAL A 20 -2.13 14.55 11.43
N MET A 21 -1.82 14.16 12.66
CA MET A 21 -0.73 13.23 12.97
C MET A 21 -1.18 11.78 12.74
N GLU A 22 -0.21 10.90 12.50
CA GLU A 22 -0.45 9.46 12.46
C GLU A 22 -1.05 8.96 13.79
N ARG A 23 -1.92 7.94 13.74
CA ARG A 23 -2.44 7.33 14.96
C ARG A 23 -1.26 6.66 15.67
N SER A 24 -1.04 7.03 16.93
CA SER A 24 -0.11 6.32 17.80
C SER A 24 -0.81 5.13 18.43
N ILE A 25 -0.05 4.06 18.67
CA ILE A 25 -0.50 2.90 19.42
C ILE A 25 0.34 2.84 20.69
N TYR A 26 -0.32 2.67 21.82
CA TYR A 26 0.37 2.47 23.10
C TYR A 26 0.53 0.97 23.32
N VAL A 27 1.78 0.51 23.40
CA VAL A 27 2.12 -0.87 23.74
C VAL A 27 3.01 -0.82 24.98
N ASP A 28 2.55 -1.42 26.07
CA ASP A 28 3.30 -1.51 27.34
C ASP A 28 3.80 -0.15 27.87
N GLY A 29 2.93 0.86 27.83
CA GLY A 29 3.25 2.22 28.31
C GLY A 29 4.16 3.04 27.38
N VAL A 30 4.70 2.44 26.31
CA VAL A 30 5.50 3.13 25.30
C VAL A 30 4.61 3.54 24.13
N GLN A 31 4.60 4.84 23.81
CA GLN A 31 3.93 5.36 22.62
C GLN A 31 4.78 5.00 21.39
N VAL A 32 4.28 4.11 20.55
CA VAL A 32 4.95 3.71 19.30
C VAL A 32 4.16 4.26 18.11
N GLY A 33 4.81 5.11 17.31
CA GLY A 33 4.20 5.79 16.16
C GLY A 33 3.55 7.14 16.52
N GLY A 34 3.05 7.86 15.51
CA GLY A 34 2.39 9.16 15.67
C GLY A 34 3.28 10.40 15.50
N GLU A 35 4.59 10.21 15.31
CA GLU A 35 5.54 11.32 15.15
C GLU A 35 5.50 11.97 13.76
N LYS A 36 4.92 11.28 12.78
CA LYS A 36 4.89 11.76 11.39
C LYS A 36 3.60 12.53 11.11
N PRO A 37 3.69 13.77 10.59
CA PRO A 37 2.53 14.46 10.08
C PRO A 37 2.01 13.71 8.86
N LEU A 38 0.85 13.07 8.98
CA LEU A 38 0.24 12.36 7.86
C LEU A 38 -0.16 13.36 6.78
N LYS A 39 -0.94 14.37 7.18
CA LYS A 39 -1.56 15.35 6.28
C LYS A 39 -1.95 16.62 7.01
N SER A 40 -2.23 17.67 6.24
CA SER A 40 -2.91 18.88 6.72
C SER A 40 -4.29 18.98 6.08
N ILE A 41 -5.30 19.42 6.83
CA ILE A 41 -6.67 19.55 6.34
C ILE A 41 -7.20 20.98 6.50
N CYS A 42 -8.06 21.42 5.58
CA CYS A 42 -8.77 22.68 5.72
C CYS A 42 -9.89 22.55 6.78
N PRO A 43 -9.95 23.44 7.80
CA PRO A 43 -11.00 23.36 8.82
C PRO A 43 -12.37 23.85 8.33
N PHE A 44 -12.45 24.49 7.15
CA PHE A 44 -13.69 25.02 6.61
C PHE A 44 -14.36 24.07 5.62
N CYS A 45 -13.61 23.57 4.63
CA CYS A 45 -14.14 22.67 3.60
C CYS A 45 -13.75 21.20 3.80
N LEU A 46 -12.97 20.88 4.84
CA LEU A 46 -12.48 19.53 5.14
C LEU A 46 -11.70 18.86 3.99
N SER A 47 -11.18 19.65 3.05
CA SER A 47 -10.34 19.14 1.97
C SER A 47 -8.92 18.86 2.48
N GLU A 48 -8.42 17.65 2.21
CA GLU A 48 -7.01 17.26 2.44
C GLU A 48 -6.06 17.86 1.39
N GLU A 49 -6.59 18.24 0.22
CA GLU A 49 -5.83 18.78 -0.91
C GLU A 49 -5.99 20.30 -1.00
N TRP A 50 -6.18 20.94 0.15
CA TRP A 50 -6.45 22.37 0.26
C TRP A 50 -5.35 23.26 -0.33
N ASN A 51 -4.13 22.75 -0.47
CA ASN A 51 -2.97 23.45 -1.04
C ASN A 51 -2.85 23.26 -2.56
N GLY A 52 -3.78 22.55 -3.22
CA GLY A 52 -3.76 22.31 -4.66
C GLY A 52 -2.62 21.40 -5.13
N MET A 53 -1.86 20.80 -4.21
CA MET A 53 -0.83 19.82 -4.55
C MET A 53 -1.51 18.46 -4.68
N PRO A 54 -1.60 17.88 -5.89
CA PRO A 54 -2.14 16.54 -6.06
C PRO A 54 -1.30 15.57 -5.22
N ARG A 55 -1.98 14.73 -4.47
CA ARG A 55 -1.32 13.81 -3.55
C ARG A 55 -0.44 12.85 -4.35
N LYS A 56 0.89 12.92 -4.15
CA LYS A 56 1.86 11.95 -4.72
C LYS A 56 1.60 10.49 -4.30
N SER A 57 0.56 10.23 -3.50
CA SER A 57 0.16 8.89 -3.06
C SER A 57 -0.47 8.04 -4.16
N GLY A 58 -0.97 8.62 -5.26
CA GLY A 58 -1.55 7.81 -6.35
C GLY A 58 -0.55 6.80 -6.91
N LEU A 59 0.65 7.28 -7.26
CA LEU A 59 1.73 6.44 -7.78
C LEU A 59 2.25 5.43 -6.74
N ALA A 60 2.35 5.84 -5.47
CA ALA A 60 2.82 4.97 -4.39
C ALA A 60 1.79 3.90 -3.99
N ARG A 61 0.49 4.16 -4.17
CA ARG A 61 -0.59 3.18 -3.95
C ARG A 61 -0.66 2.20 -5.10
N LEU A 62 -0.66 2.70 -6.35
CA LEU A 62 -0.55 1.89 -7.56
C LEU A 62 0.68 0.96 -7.54
N ARG A 63 1.84 1.47 -7.09
CA ARG A 63 3.05 0.65 -6.97
C ARG A 63 2.92 -0.46 -5.92
N ARG A 64 2.27 -0.18 -4.79
CA ARG A 64 2.01 -1.22 -3.77
C ARG A 64 1.02 -2.27 -4.26
N ASP A 65 -0.05 -1.85 -4.92
CA ASP A 65 -1.07 -2.75 -5.45
C ASP A 65 -0.50 -3.62 -6.58
N ALA A 66 0.36 -3.05 -7.44
CA ALA A 66 1.07 -3.80 -8.48
C ALA A 66 2.07 -4.81 -7.90
N ILE A 67 2.81 -4.45 -6.85
CA ILE A 67 3.76 -5.37 -6.19
C ILE A 67 3.01 -6.52 -5.50
N LEU A 68 1.90 -6.25 -4.82
CA LEU A 68 1.07 -7.30 -4.22
C LEU A 68 0.46 -8.22 -5.28
N GLY A 69 -0.07 -7.66 -6.38
CA GLY A 69 -0.62 -8.43 -7.49
C GLY A 69 0.43 -9.34 -8.14
N LEU A 70 1.64 -8.83 -8.39
CA LEU A 70 2.74 -9.61 -8.97
C LEU A 70 3.17 -10.78 -8.08
N ARG A 71 3.17 -10.58 -6.74
CA ARG A 71 3.49 -11.65 -5.78
C ARG A 71 2.42 -12.75 -5.75
N ALA A 72 1.14 -12.38 -5.82
CA ALA A 72 0.05 -13.35 -5.88
C ALA A 72 0.14 -14.21 -7.14
N ILE A 73 0.31 -13.59 -8.31
CA ILE A 73 0.43 -14.30 -9.59
C ILE A 73 1.67 -15.23 -9.60
N SER A 74 2.80 -14.77 -9.04
CA SER A 74 4.01 -15.58 -8.95
C SER A 74 3.83 -16.86 -8.12
N LEU A 75 3.03 -16.81 -7.04
CA LEU A 75 2.78 -17.97 -6.18
C LEU A 75 1.94 -19.02 -6.90
N GLU A 76 0.88 -18.58 -7.57
CA GLU A 76 -0.02 -19.46 -8.34
C GLU A 76 0.74 -20.21 -9.44
N LEU A 77 1.57 -19.51 -10.23
CA LEU A 77 2.40 -20.14 -11.26
C LEU A 77 3.39 -21.16 -10.68
N THR A 78 3.92 -20.91 -9.49
CA THR A 78 4.86 -21.82 -8.84
C THR A 78 4.16 -23.12 -8.40
N ILE A 79 2.95 -23.01 -7.86
CA ILE A 79 2.14 -24.16 -7.45
C ILE A 79 1.76 -25.00 -8.66
N ILE A 80 1.23 -24.38 -9.73
CA ILE A 80 0.83 -25.08 -10.95
C ILE A 80 2.04 -25.75 -11.60
N GLY A 81 3.17 -25.05 -11.70
CA GLY A 81 4.41 -25.61 -12.23
C GLY A 81 4.91 -26.82 -11.44
N GLY A 82 4.86 -26.74 -10.10
CA GLY A 82 5.24 -27.86 -9.23
C GLY A 82 4.34 -29.09 -9.39
N ILE A 83 3.02 -28.89 -9.50
CA ILE A 83 2.06 -29.97 -9.73
C ILE A 83 2.30 -30.62 -11.11
N ALA A 84 2.46 -29.82 -12.16
CA ALA A 84 2.73 -30.32 -13.51
C ALA A 84 4.04 -31.12 -13.58
N LEU A 85 5.10 -30.62 -12.92
CA LEU A 85 6.38 -31.32 -12.83
C LEU A 85 6.25 -32.64 -12.08
N PHE A 86 5.50 -32.66 -10.97
CA PHE A 86 5.23 -33.88 -10.21
C PHE A 86 4.54 -34.95 -11.07
N PHE A 87 3.47 -34.58 -11.79
CA PHE A 87 2.78 -35.51 -12.69
C PHE A 87 3.68 -36.00 -13.83
N ALA A 88 4.51 -35.12 -14.41
CA ALA A 88 5.46 -35.51 -15.45
C ALA A 88 6.48 -36.53 -14.94
N VAL A 89 7.06 -36.29 -13.76
CA VAL A 89 8.00 -37.22 -13.11
C VAL A 89 7.33 -38.56 -12.80
N MET A 90 6.11 -38.54 -12.26
CA MET A 90 5.35 -39.77 -11.98
C MET A 90 4.99 -40.54 -13.25
N ALA A 91 4.66 -39.86 -14.35
CA ALA A 91 4.41 -40.48 -15.64
C ALA A 91 5.67 -41.15 -16.22
N ILE A 92 6.81 -40.46 -16.16
CA ILE A 92 8.11 -41.02 -16.56
C ILE A 92 8.48 -42.22 -15.68
N TYR A 93 8.33 -42.10 -14.36
CA TYR A 93 8.61 -43.19 -13.44
C TYR A 93 7.74 -44.43 -13.73
N ARG A 94 6.43 -44.25 -13.96
CA ARG A 94 5.55 -45.35 -14.37
C ARG A 94 6.00 -45.96 -15.70
N PHE A 95 6.35 -45.14 -16.69
CA PHE A 95 6.80 -45.63 -17.99
C PHE A 95 8.09 -46.46 -17.88
N VAL A 96 9.06 -45.98 -17.11
CA VAL A 96 10.40 -46.60 -16.98
C VAL A 96 10.39 -47.83 -16.07
N PHE A 97 9.71 -47.76 -14.92
CA PHE A 97 9.80 -48.81 -13.89
C PHE A 97 8.62 -49.76 -13.85
N VAL A 98 7.42 -49.32 -14.24
CA VAL A 98 6.21 -50.13 -14.14
C VAL A 98 5.86 -50.82 -15.45
N GLY A 99 6.43 -50.39 -16.59
CA GLY A 99 6.45 -51.07 -17.90
C GLY A 99 5.14 -51.80 -18.24
N PHE A 100 4.29 -51.18 -19.09
CA PHE A 100 3.00 -51.72 -19.60
C PHE A 100 2.85 -53.24 -19.41
N ASN A 101 2.21 -53.64 -18.31
CA ASN A 101 1.72 -54.99 -18.10
C ASN A 101 0.30 -55.07 -18.67
#